data_AF-A0A0B2WYE1-F1
#
_entry.id   AF-A0A0B2WYE1-F1
#
_cell.length_a   1.000
_cell.length_b   1.000
_cell.length_c   1.000
_cell.angle_alpha   90.00
_cell.angle_beta   90.00
_cell.angle_gamma   90.00
#
_symmetry.space_group_name_H-M   'P 1'
#
loop_
_entity.id
_entity.type
_entity.pdbx_description
1 polymer ?
#
loop_
_entity_poly.entity_id
_entity_poly.type
_entity_poly.pdbx_seq_one_letter_code
_entity_poly.pdbx_strand_id
1 'polypeptide(L)'
;MPDLLTASNKLVQSLKEELNAQSAMARQGEQVRQQLELSENNVCDLEKKICDLAESLSNARSEVKSLSAKLSASRAAEASVKNPGSTFKPGEMGHKSAPSEIVLTAQAKEDLYGDLTGLIVRGMKRGDSGNVFDCIQTGRNGTLHFKLALDNGEDPESYNDIQFTYRPQLDTDRDSDLIRMLPDYLVEEITFPRTQASKFYSRVIKSLTERLD
;
A
#
# COMPACT_ATOMS: atom_id res chain seq x y z
N MET A 1 68.69 36.27 40.24
CA MET A 1 68.84 36.16 38.77
C MET A 1 68.23 34.87 38.17
N PRO A 2 68.25 33.67 38.80
CA PRO A 2 67.68 32.44 38.21
C PRO A 2 66.13 32.41 38.08
N ASP A 3 65.41 33.07 38.99
CA ASP A 3 63.94 33.02 39.03
C ASP A 3 63.24 33.69 37.84
N LEU A 4 63.83 34.75 37.28
CA LEU A 4 63.23 35.50 36.17
C LEU A 4 63.19 34.68 34.87
N LEU A 5 64.26 33.92 34.60
CA LEU A 5 64.34 33.05 33.43
C LEU A 5 63.34 31.89 33.52
N THR A 6 63.15 31.35 34.72
CA THR A 6 62.20 30.27 34.98
C THR A 6 60.75 30.75 34.84
N ALA A 7 60.44 31.94 35.35
CA ALA A 7 59.13 32.56 35.19
C ALA A 7 58.83 32.88 33.70
N SER A 8 59.81 33.39 32.97
CA SER A 8 59.68 33.68 31.53
C SER A 8 59.43 32.41 30.71
N ASN A 9 60.17 31.33 30.97
CA ASN A 9 59.97 30.04 30.29
C ASN A 9 58.58 29.44 30.57
N LYS A 10 58.09 29.53 31.81
CA LYS A 10 56.72 29.10 32.15
C LYS A 10 55.66 29.89 31.40
N LEU A 11 55.82 31.21 31.29
CA LEU A 11 54.90 32.06 30.54
C LEU A 11 54.89 31.71 29.04
N VAL A 12 56.07 31.51 28.44
CA VAL A 12 56.18 31.08 27.03
C VAL A 12 55.52 29.73 26.82
N GLN A 13 55.67 28.80 27.77
CA GLN A 13 55.02 27.50 27.69
C GLN A 13 53.49 27.61 27.79
N SER A 14 52.99 28.40 28.75
CA SER A 14 51.55 28.66 28.89
C SER A 14 50.95 29.30 27.63
N LEU A 15 51.64 30.29 27.03
CA LEU A 15 51.20 30.95 25.81
C LEU A 15 51.18 29.99 24.61
N LYS A 16 52.13 29.05 24.52
CA LYS A 16 52.12 28.01 23.48
C LYS A 16 50.96 27.03 23.66
N GLU A 17 50.68 26.63 24.90
CA GLU A 17 49.55 25.74 25.21
C GLU A 17 48.22 26.43 24.86
N GLU A 18 48.06 27.70 25.22
CA GLU A 18 46.86 28.48 24.92
C GLU A 18 46.70 28.76 23.41
N LEU A 19 47.79 29.06 22.69
CA LEU A 19 47.77 29.21 21.24
C LEU A 19 47.38 27.90 20.54
N ASN A 20 47.89 26.76 21.01
CA ASN A 20 47.51 25.45 20.49
C ASN A 20 46.02 25.17 20.74
N ALA A 21 45.51 25.45 21.94
CA ALA A 21 44.10 25.30 22.28
C ALA A 21 43.20 26.20 21.41
N GLN A 22 43.59 27.47 21.21
CA GLN A 22 42.88 28.40 20.34
C GLN A 22 42.87 27.93 18.89
N SER A 23 43.99 27.38 18.40
CA SER A 23 44.07 26.82 17.05
C SER A 23 43.17 25.58 16.85
N ALA A 24 43.06 24.74 17.89
CA ALA A 24 42.20 23.57 17.87
C ALA A 24 40.71 23.97 17.87
N MET A 25 40.34 24.95 18.71
CA MET A 25 38.98 25.50 18.73
C MET A 25 38.61 26.18 17.40
N ALA A 26 39.55 26.89 16.76
CA ALA A 26 39.32 27.48 15.44
C ALA A 26 39.01 26.42 14.38
N ARG A 27 39.78 25.31 14.36
CA ARG A 27 39.53 24.18 13.45
C ARG A 27 38.18 23.50 13.72
N GLN A 28 37.82 23.31 14.98
CA GLN A 28 36.54 22.73 15.34
C GLN A 28 35.38 23.65 14.94
N GLY A 29 35.52 24.97 15.11
CA GLY A 29 34.55 25.95 14.64
C GLY A 29 34.35 25.90 13.13
N GLU A 30 35.43 25.73 12.37
CA GLU A 30 35.37 25.60 10.91
C GLU A 30 34.67 24.29 10.47
N GLN A 31 34.94 23.17 11.15
CA GLN A 31 34.25 21.90 10.90
C GLN A 31 32.75 21.96 11.18
N VAL A 32 32.36 22.55 12.32
CA VAL A 32 30.94 22.72 12.68
C VAL A 32 30.25 23.62 11.67
N ARG A 33 30.92 24.68 11.21
CA ARG A 33 30.38 25.58 10.19
C ARG A 33 30.14 24.87 8.86
N GLN A 34 31.07 24.02 8.43
CA GLN A 34 30.91 23.20 7.21
C GLN A 34 29.76 22.19 7.35
N GLN A 35 29.61 21.56 8.52
CA GLN A 35 28.49 20.65 8.78
C GLN A 35 27.14 21.38 8.79
N LEU A 36 27.09 22.59 9.35
CA LEU A 36 25.88 23.40 9.35
C LEU A 36 25.47 23.77 7.92
N GLU A 37 26.42 24.24 7.10
CA GLU A 37 26.17 24.60 5.70
C GLU A 37 25.70 23.40 4.86
N LEU A 38 26.30 22.21 5.06
CA LEU A 38 25.82 20.97 4.44
C LEU A 38 24.40 20.61 4.88
N SER A 39 24.10 20.75 6.17
CA SER A 39 22.76 20.48 6.69
C SER A 39 21.72 21.46 6.16
N GLU A 40 22.04 22.75 6.08
CA GLU A 40 21.17 23.80 5.54
C GLU A 40 20.87 23.54 4.06
N ASN A 41 21.89 23.16 3.27
CA ASN A 41 21.71 22.79 1.87
C ASN A 41 20.80 21.56 1.72
N ASN A 42 20.99 20.53 2.55
CA ASN A 42 20.14 19.34 2.54
C ASN A 42 18.68 19.65 2.90
N VAL A 43 18.46 20.53 3.88
CA VAL A 43 17.11 20.98 4.25
C VAL A 43 16.47 21.71 3.08
N CYS A 44 17.19 22.65 2.44
CA CYS A 44 16.68 23.37 1.27
C CYS A 44 16.31 22.42 0.12
N ASP A 45 17.12 21.40 -0.14
CA ASP A 45 16.84 20.41 -1.19
C ASP A 45 15.64 19.51 -0.85
N LEU A 46 15.47 19.14 0.42
CA LEU A 46 14.30 18.39 0.89
C LEU A 46 13.02 19.24 0.81
N GLU A 47 13.09 20.52 1.18
CA GLU A 47 11.97 21.46 1.05
C GLU A 47 11.53 21.63 -0.40
N LYS A 48 12.48 21.78 -1.35
CA LYS A 48 12.18 21.81 -2.79
C LYS A 48 11.45 20.54 -3.23
N LYS A 49 11.94 19.36 -2.85
CA LYS A 49 11.28 18.09 -3.19
C LYS A 49 9.87 17.99 -2.62
N ILE A 50 9.65 18.49 -1.40
CA ILE A 50 8.31 18.53 -0.79
C ILE A 50 7.38 19.42 -1.62
N CYS A 51 7.84 20.61 -2.02
CA CYS A 51 7.08 21.51 -2.89
C CYS A 51 6.74 20.86 -4.24
N ASP A 52 7.72 20.27 -4.91
CA ASP A 52 7.54 19.61 -6.22
C ASP A 52 6.53 18.45 -6.13
N LEU A 53 6.64 17.63 -5.08
CA LEU A 53 5.70 16.53 -4.85
C LEU A 53 4.29 17.02 -4.51
N ALA A 54 4.17 18.09 -3.73
CA ALA A 54 2.88 18.70 -3.41
C ALA A 54 2.20 19.27 -4.67
N GLU A 55 2.96 19.92 -5.55
CA GLU A 55 2.47 20.41 -6.83
C GLU A 55 2.05 19.26 -7.76
N SER A 56 2.89 18.22 -7.89
CA SER A 56 2.57 17.01 -8.66
C SER A 56 1.28 16.34 -8.17
N LEU A 57 1.11 16.22 -6.85
CA LEU A 57 -0.09 15.65 -6.23
C LEU A 57 -1.33 16.51 -6.52
N SER A 58 -1.20 17.83 -6.41
CA SER A 58 -2.28 18.77 -6.76
C SER A 58 -2.70 18.63 -8.24
N ASN A 59 -1.71 18.57 -9.14
CA ASN A 59 -1.93 18.42 -10.58
C ASN A 59 -2.64 17.09 -10.88
N ALA A 60 -2.16 15.98 -10.32
CA ALA A 60 -2.79 14.67 -10.48
C ALA A 60 -4.24 14.64 -9.96
N ARG A 61 -4.52 15.27 -8.81
CA ARG A 61 -5.90 15.39 -8.30
C ARG A 61 -6.80 16.22 -9.24
N SER A 62 -6.27 17.30 -9.80
CA SER A 62 -7.02 18.13 -10.76
C SER A 62 -7.33 17.38 -12.04
N GLU A 63 -6.39 16.56 -12.51
CA GLU A 63 -6.54 15.73 -13.71
C GLU A 63 -7.58 14.63 -13.48
N VAL A 64 -7.52 13.92 -12.35
CA VAL A 64 -8.55 12.93 -11.97
C VAL A 64 -9.94 13.57 -11.94
N LYS A 65 -10.08 14.76 -11.36
CA LYS A 65 -11.36 15.49 -11.32
C LYS A 65 -11.85 15.87 -12.73
N SER A 66 -10.95 16.33 -13.60
CA SER A 66 -11.25 16.69 -14.98
C SER A 66 -11.67 15.47 -15.80
N LEU A 67 -10.94 14.37 -15.71
CA LEU A 67 -11.26 13.10 -16.38
C LEU A 67 -12.58 12.54 -15.89
N SER A 68 -12.85 12.56 -14.58
CA SER A 68 -14.13 12.16 -14.00
C SER A 68 -15.29 13.00 -14.54
N ALA A 69 -15.12 14.31 -14.67
CA ALA A 69 -16.15 15.21 -15.22
C ALA A 69 -16.35 14.99 -16.73
N LYS A 70 -15.29 14.75 -17.50
CA LYS A 70 -15.39 14.39 -18.92
C LYS A 70 -16.11 13.07 -19.11
N LEU A 71 -15.82 12.08 -18.25
CA LEU A 71 -16.46 10.77 -18.28
C LEU A 71 -17.96 10.88 -18.01
N SER A 72 -18.38 11.68 -17.01
CA SER A 72 -19.80 11.89 -16.71
C SER A 72 -20.51 12.67 -17.83
N ALA A 73 -19.87 13.69 -18.40
CA ALA A 73 -20.40 14.45 -19.54
C ALA A 73 -20.55 13.58 -20.80
N SER A 74 -19.57 12.74 -21.11
CA SER A 74 -19.64 11.78 -22.23
C SER A 74 -20.81 10.82 -22.05
N ARG A 75 -21.00 10.29 -20.83
CA ARG A 75 -22.14 9.42 -20.50
C ARG A 75 -23.49 10.12 -20.69
N ALA A 76 -23.60 11.40 -20.34
CA ALA A 76 -24.82 12.18 -20.51
C ALA A 76 -25.12 12.50 -21.99
N ALA A 77 -24.10 12.78 -22.79
CA ALA A 77 -24.25 13.05 -24.23
C ALA A 77 -24.73 11.80 -25.00
N GLU A 78 -24.20 10.62 -24.66
CA GLU A 78 -24.61 9.36 -25.30
C GLU A 78 -26.06 8.94 -24.96
N ALA A 79 -26.57 9.33 -23.79
CA ALA A 79 -27.97 9.10 -23.41
C ALA A 79 -28.95 9.96 -24.25
N SER A 80 -28.51 11.10 -24.79
CA SER A 80 -29.36 12.01 -25.55
C SER A 80 -29.47 11.67 -27.05
N VAL A 81 -28.64 10.75 -27.58
CA VAL A 81 -28.60 10.38 -29.01
C VAL A 81 -29.50 9.16 -29.35
N LYS A 82 -30.03 8.44 -28.34
CA LYS A 82 -30.75 7.17 -28.53
C LYS A 82 -32.29 7.24 -28.61
N ASN A 83 -32.88 8.39 -28.99
CA ASN A 83 -34.25 8.46 -29.51
C ASN A 83 -34.25 9.42 -30.72
N PRO A 84 -34.67 9.01 -31.94
CA PRO A 84 -35.83 8.16 -32.22
C PRO A 84 -35.63 7.03 -33.28
N GLY A 85 -36.45 5.98 -33.21
CA GLY A 85 -37.01 5.32 -34.40
C GLY A 85 -36.24 4.17 -35.09
N SER A 86 -36.69 2.94 -34.82
CA SER A 86 -36.85 1.81 -35.74
C SER A 86 -35.65 0.99 -36.28
N THR A 87 -35.98 -0.29 -36.48
CA THR A 87 -35.39 -1.35 -37.32
C THR A 87 -34.15 -2.11 -36.84
N PHE A 88 -34.42 -3.38 -36.50
CA PHE A 88 -33.51 -4.47 -36.17
C PHE A 88 -32.54 -4.84 -37.30
N LYS A 89 -31.28 -5.15 -36.94
CA LYS A 89 -30.53 -6.34 -37.44
C LYS A 89 -29.25 -6.60 -36.61
N PRO A 90 -28.83 -7.87 -36.44
CA PRO A 90 -27.78 -8.27 -35.51
C PRO A 90 -26.40 -8.25 -36.17
N GLY A 91 -25.41 -7.70 -35.47
CA GLY A 91 -24.01 -7.75 -35.85
C GLY A 91 -23.15 -7.44 -34.62
N GLU A 92 -22.27 -8.38 -34.28
CA GLU A 92 -21.34 -8.33 -33.16
C GLU A 92 -20.51 -7.04 -33.15
N MET A 93 -20.63 -6.26 -32.07
CA MET A 93 -19.53 -5.50 -31.49
C MET A 93 -19.92 -5.19 -30.05
N GLY A 94 -19.10 -5.63 -29.09
CA GLY A 94 -19.35 -5.52 -27.66
C GLY A 94 -19.51 -4.07 -27.22
N HIS A 95 -20.75 -3.57 -27.27
CA HIS A 95 -21.16 -2.34 -26.60
C HIS A 95 -21.05 -2.59 -25.09
N LYS A 96 -19.96 -2.14 -24.47
CA LYS A 96 -19.92 -1.97 -23.02
C LYS A 96 -20.87 -0.83 -22.70
N SER A 97 -22.11 -1.18 -22.39
CA SER A 97 -23.09 -0.28 -21.78
C SER A 97 -22.44 0.44 -20.59
N ALA A 98 -22.80 1.71 -20.38
CA ALA A 98 -22.43 2.41 -19.17
C ALA A 98 -22.78 1.53 -17.96
N PRO A 99 -21.86 1.36 -16.98
CA PRO A 99 -22.17 0.57 -15.80
C PRO A 99 -23.41 1.18 -15.16
N SER A 100 -24.43 0.35 -14.97
CA SER A 100 -25.67 0.78 -14.34
C SER A 100 -25.36 1.33 -12.95
N GLU A 101 -26.24 2.18 -12.43
CA GLU A 101 -26.13 2.72 -11.07
C GLU A 101 -25.93 1.60 -10.01
N ILE A 102 -26.50 0.42 -10.28
CA ILE A 102 -26.33 -0.81 -9.49
C ILE A 102 -24.87 -1.27 -9.46
N VAL A 103 -24.18 -1.27 -10.62
CA VAL A 103 -22.76 -1.67 -10.72
C VAL A 103 -21.86 -0.66 -10.01
N LEU A 104 -22.12 0.64 -10.18
CA LEU A 104 -21.36 1.69 -9.48
C LEU A 104 -21.53 1.58 -7.96
N THR A 105 -22.76 1.35 -7.49
CA THR A 105 -23.04 1.17 -6.06
C THR A 105 -22.39 -0.10 -5.51
N ALA A 106 -22.38 -1.19 -6.28
CA ALA A 106 -21.71 -2.44 -5.87
C ALA A 106 -20.19 -2.23 -5.74
N GLN A 107 -19.57 -1.55 -6.71
CA GLN A 107 -18.14 -1.24 -6.66
C GLN A 107 -17.80 -0.36 -5.46
N ALA A 108 -18.57 0.70 -5.21
CA ALA A 108 -18.33 1.58 -4.06
C ALA A 108 -18.44 0.84 -2.71
N LYS A 109 -19.32 -0.16 -2.61
CA LYS A 109 -19.40 -1.02 -1.42
C LYS A 109 -18.18 -1.94 -1.30
N GLU A 110 -17.74 -2.52 -2.40
CA GLU A 110 -16.54 -3.36 -2.44
C GLU A 110 -15.29 -2.56 -2.04
N ASP A 111 -15.11 -1.37 -2.61
CA ASP A 111 -14.00 -0.48 -2.30
C ASP A 111 -13.99 -0.11 -0.80
N LEU A 112 -15.15 0.26 -0.25
CA LEU A 112 -15.29 0.53 1.19
C LEU A 112 -14.92 -0.69 2.04
N TYR A 113 -15.38 -1.88 1.68
CA TYR A 113 -14.98 -3.09 2.40
C TYR A 113 -13.47 -3.33 2.27
N GLY A 114 -12.89 -3.15 1.09
CA GLY A 114 -11.44 -3.24 0.86
C GLY A 114 -10.65 -2.29 1.76
N ASP A 115 -11.08 -1.03 1.88
CA ASP A 115 -10.44 -0.03 2.74
C ASP A 115 -10.52 -0.40 4.23
N LEU A 116 -11.65 -0.96 4.68
CA LEU A 116 -11.85 -1.34 6.09
C LEU A 116 -11.16 -2.65 6.48
N THR A 117 -11.00 -3.57 5.52
CA THR A 117 -10.59 -4.95 5.78
C THR A 117 -9.19 -5.28 5.27
N GLY A 118 -8.69 -4.53 4.28
CA GLY A 118 -7.52 -4.91 3.50
C GLY A 118 -7.74 -6.11 2.56
N LEU A 119 -8.99 -6.58 2.41
CA LEU A 119 -9.37 -7.69 1.54
C LEU A 119 -9.93 -7.19 0.21
N ILE A 120 -9.34 -7.64 -0.90
CA ILE A 120 -9.80 -7.33 -2.26
C ILE A 120 -10.19 -8.62 -2.96
N VAL A 121 -11.39 -8.65 -3.55
CA VAL A 121 -11.86 -9.78 -4.38
C VAL A 121 -11.69 -9.40 -5.85
N ARG A 122 -10.54 -9.76 -6.44
CA ARG A 122 -10.17 -9.34 -7.82
C ARG A 122 -11.12 -9.85 -8.90
N GLY A 123 -11.76 -10.98 -8.64
CA GLY A 123 -12.66 -11.59 -9.59
C GLY A 123 -13.27 -12.88 -9.08
N MET A 124 -14.28 -13.33 -9.82
CA MET A 124 -15.00 -14.57 -9.55
C MET A 124 -15.09 -15.39 -10.83
N LYS A 125 -14.80 -16.67 -10.75
CA LYS A 125 -15.07 -17.66 -11.80
C LYS A 125 -16.24 -18.53 -11.36
N ARG A 126 -17.31 -18.54 -12.15
CA ARG A 126 -18.39 -19.53 -12.01
C ARG A 126 -17.93 -20.82 -12.67
N GLY A 127 -17.98 -21.93 -11.94
CA GLY A 127 -17.79 -23.27 -12.47
C GLY A 127 -18.98 -24.15 -12.11
N ASP A 128 -19.04 -25.32 -12.73
CA ASP A 128 -20.12 -26.28 -12.52
C ASP A 128 -20.16 -26.79 -11.07
N SER A 129 -19.00 -26.87 -10.41
CA SER A 129 -18.86 -27.33 -9.02
C SER A 129 -19.00 -26.21 -7.98
N GLY A 130 -19.05 -24.94 -8.36
CA GLY A 130 -19.00 -23.85 -7.40
C GLY A 130 -18.46 -22.52 -7.95
N ASN A 131 -18.41 -21.52 -7.07
CA ASN A 131 -17.83 -20.22 -7.37
C ASN A 131 -16.42 -20.14 -6.79
N VAL A 132 -15.43 -19.77 -7.61
CA VAL A 132 -14.05 -19.54 -7.16
C VAL A 132 -13.76 -18.05 -7.16
N PHE A 133 -13.45 -17.52 -5.99
CA PHE A 133 -13.07 -16.14 -5.77
C PHE A 133 -11.55 -16.01 -5.71
N ASP A 134 -11.02 -14.97 -6.34
CA ASP A 134 -9.60 -14.65 -6.36
C ASP A 134 -9.33 -13.46 -5.43
N CYS A 135 -8.65 -13.71 -4.31
CA CYS A 135 -8.62 -12.81 -3.16
C CYS A 135 -7.20 -12.36 -2.82
N ILE A 136 -7.03 -11.08 -2.52
CA ILE A 136 -5.80 -10.52 -1.99
C ILE A 136 -6.09 -9.94 -0.62
N GLN A 137 -5.40 -10.41 0.41
CA GLN A 137 -5.41 -9.80 1.73
C GLN A 137 -4.07 -9.12 1.98
N THR A 138 -4.10 -7.81 2.25
CA THR A 138 -2.92 -7.05 2.64
C THR A 138 -2.95 -6.73 4.11
N GLY A 139 -1.80 -6.85 4.77
CA GLY A 139 -1.56 -6.39 6.13
C GLY A 139 -0.18 -5.77 6.27
N ARG A 140 0.20 -5.43 7.50
CA ARG A 140 1.50 -4.82 7.80
C ARG A 140 2.68 -5.74 7.48
N ASN A 141 2.49 -7.04 7.66
CA ASN A 141 3.53 -8.06 7.52
C ASN A 141 3.66 -8.59 6.08
N GLY A 142 2.79 -8.18 5.16
CA GLY A 142 2.83 -8.59 3.77
C GLY A 142 1.44 -8.73 3.14
N THR A 143 1.43 -9.30 1.94
CA THR A 143 0.23 -9.52 1.14
C THR A 143 0.08 -11.00 0.82
N LEU A 144 -1.06 -11.59 1.23
CA LEU A 144 -1.41 -12.97 0.96
C LEU A 144 -2.39 -13.04 -0.20
N HIS A 145 -1.98 -13.70 -1.28
CA HIS A 145 -2.85 -14.04 -2.41
C HIS A 145 -3.40 -15.45 -2.22
N PHE A 146 -4.71 -15.62 -2.32
CA PHE A 146 -5.36 -16.93 -2.23
C PHE A 146 -6.63 -16.99 -3.07
N LYS A 147 -7.11 -18.21 -3.32
CA LYS A 147 -8.43 -18.46 -3.89
C LYS A 147 -9.34 -19.06 -2.84
N LEU A 148 -10.60 -18.67 -2.87
CA LEU A 148 -11.64 -19.23 -2.01
C LEU A 148 -12.72 -19.83 -2.92
N ALA A 149 -12.82 -21.15 -2.95
CA ALA A 149 -13.89 -21.84 -3.66
C ALA A 149 -15.05 -22.09 -2.71
N LEU A 150 -16.26 -21.78 -3.15
CA LEU A 150 -17.50 -22.09 -2.46
C LEU A 150 -18.26 -23.10 -3.30
N ASP A 151 -18.42 -24.30 -2.75
CA ASP A 151 -19.11 -25.38 -3.44
C ASP A 151 -20.61 -25.08 -3.48
N ASN A 152 -21.22 -25.31 -4.64
CA ASN A 152 -22.68 -25.29 -4.76
C ASN A 152 -23.16 -26.62 -4.15
N GLY A 153 -23.52 -26.61 -2.86
CA GLY A 153 -24.05 -27.81 -2.20
C GLY A 153 -25.22 -28.42 -2.99
N GLU A 154 -25.49 -29.71 -2.79
CA GLU A 154 -26.60 -30.41 -3.46
C GLU A 154 -27.97 -29.80 -3.14
N ASP A 155 -28.10 -29.16 -1.97
CA ASP A 155 -29.26 -28.38 -1.55
C ASP A 155 -28.86 -26.92 -1.22
N PRO A 156 -29.28 -25.92 -2.02
CA PRO A 156 -28.97 -24.51 -1.77
C PRO A 156 -29.60 -23.95 -0.48
N GLU A 157 -30.55 -24.65 0.13
CA GLU A 157 -31.19 -24.26 1.40
C GLU A 157 -30.40 -24.75 2.64
N SER A 158 -29.49 -25.73 2.48
CA SER A 158 -28.68 -26.23 3.60
C SER A 158 -27.44 -25.37 3.83
N TYR A 159 -27.62 -24.25 4.54
CA TYR A 159 -26.54 -23.31 4.91
C TYR A 159 -25.35 -23.99 5.62
N ASN A 160 -25.61 -25.08 6.35
CA ASN A 160 -24.61 -25.79 7.14
C ASN A 160 -23.72 -26.75 6.32
N ASP A 161 -24.19 -27.19 5.15
CA ASP A 161 -23.47 -28.16 4.32
C ASP A 161 -22.53 -27.49 3.30
N ILE A 162 -22.63 -26.17 3.15
CA ILE A 162 -21.75 -25.40 2.27
C ILE A 162 -20.35 -25.29 2.89
N GLN A 163 -19.34 -25.71 2.13
CA GLN A 163 -17.93 -25.63 2.51
C GLN A 163 -17.18 -24.59 1.68
N PHE A 164 -16.15 -24.01 2.28
CA PHE A 164 -15.14 -23.23 1.60
C PHE A 164 -13.88 -24.05 1.46
N THR A 165 -13.28 -24.00 0.27
CA THR A 165 -11.93 -24.51 0.03
C THR A 165 -10.99 -23.34 -0.22
N TYR A 166 -10.05 -23.15 0.70
CA TYR A 166 -8.99 -22.15 0.64
C TYR A 166 -7.77 -22.72 -0.08
N ARG A 167 -7.24 -21.96 -1.03
CA ARG A 167 -6.03 -22.32 -1.79
C ARG A 167 -5.04 -21.16 -1.80
N PRO A 168 -3.92 -21.23 -1.06
CA PRO A 168 -2.91 -20.18 -1.12
C PRO A 168 -2.29 -20.12 -2.52
N GLN A 169 -1.90 -18.92 -2.96
CA GLN A 169 -1.18 -18.68 -4.21
C GLN A 169 0.22 -18.14 -3.87
N LEU A 170 0.93 -18.90 -3.05
CA LEU A 170 2.27 -18.58 -2.56
C LEU A 170 3.33 -19.20 -3.47
N ASP A 171 4.36 -18.41 -3.77
CA ASP A 171 5.56 -18.85 -4.47
C ASP A 171 6.69 -18.97 -3.45
N THR A 172 7.35 -20.13 -3.38
CA THR A 172 8.36 -20.41 -2.35
C THR A 172 9.58 -19.51 -2.42
N ASP A 173 9.93 -18.99 -3.59
CA ASP A 173 11.09 -18.12 -3.75
C ASP A 173 10.70 -16.68 -3.42
N ARG A 174 9.59 -16.20 -4.00
CA ARG A 174 9.13 -14.81 -3.83
C ARG A 174 8.58 -14.55 -2.43
N ASP A 175 7.83 -15.50 -1.87
CA ASP A 175 7.05 -15.32 -0.65
C ASP A 175 7.69 -16.00 0.57
N SER A 176 8.98 -16.37 0.48
CA SER A 176 9.72 -17.11 1.52
C SER A 176 9.63 -16.48 2.91
N ASP A 177 9.79 -15.16 3.01
CA ASP A 177 9.70 -14.44 4.29
C ASP A 177 8.27 -14.44 4.86
N LEU A 178 7.26 -14.35 4.00
CA LEU A 178 5.86 -14.43 4.42
C LEU A 178 5.52 -15.85 4.88
N ILE A 179 5.94 -16.88 4.12
CA ILE A 179 5.73 -18.30 4.44
C ILE A 179 6.29 -18.64 5.82
N ARG A 180 7.49 -18.13 6.16
CA ARG A 180 8.12 -18.36 7.48
C ARG A 180 7.31 -17.83 8.65
N MET A 181 6.49 -16.81 8.43
CA MET A 181 5.68 -16.17 9.48
C MET A 181 4.25 -16.69 9.53
N LEU A 182 3.74 -17.25 8.43
CA LEU A 182 2.38 -17.75 8.37
C LEU A 182 2.26 -19.09 9.13
N PRO A 183 1.15 -19.32 9.85
CA PRO A 183 0.80 -20.64 10.34
C PRO A 183 0.66 -21.65 9.20
N ASP A 184 1.02 -22.91 9.44
CA ASP A 184 1.03 -23.99 8.43
C ASP A 184 -0.28 -24.09 7.63
N TYR A 185 -1.43 -23.94 8.31
CA TYR A 185 -2.74 -24.02 7.66
C TYR A 185 -3.05 -22.88 6.67
N LEU A 186 -2.26 -21.80 6.65
CA LEU A 186 -2.34 -20.73 5.64
C LEU A 186 -1.36 -20.92 4.49
N VAL A 187 -0.45 -21.89 4.59
CA VAL A 187 0.49 -22.27 3.53
C VAL A 187 -0.04 -23.46 2.73
N GLU A 188 -0.97 -24.23 3.31
CA GLU A 188 -1.61 -25.39 2.69
C GLU A 188 -3.05 -25.12 2.21
N GLU A 189 -3.54 -25.98 1.32
CA GLU A 189 -4.95 -26.01 0.95
C GLU A 189 -5.77 -26.60 2.10
N ILE A 190 -6.82 -25.89 2.52
CA ILE A 190 -7.71 -26.33 3.60
C ILE A 190 -9.17 -26.17 3.20
N THR A 191 -10.01 -27.07 3.71
CA THR A 191 -11.47 -27.00 3.55
C THR A 191 -12.13 -26.86 4.90
N PHE A 192 -13.07 -25.92 5.02
CA PHE A 192 -13.77 -25.64 6.26
C PHE A 192 -15.23 -25.25 6.00
N PRO A 193 -16.14 -25.47 6.96
CA PRO A 193 -17.55 -25.13 6.79
C PRO A 193 -17.76 -23.61 6.74
N ARG A 194 -18.77 -23.16 5.99
CA ARG A 194 -19.12 -21.73 5.84
C ARG A 194 -19.28 -21.01 7.19
N THR A 195 -19.78 -21.69 8.21
CA THR A 195 -19.93 -21.16 9.57
C THR A 195 -18.62 -20.72 10.22
N GLN A 196 -17.49 -21.25 9.77
CA GLN A 196 -16.15 -20.89 10.26
C GLN A 196 -15.46 -19.81 9.43
N ALA A 197 -16.08 -19.29 8.36
CA ALA A 197 -15.46 -18.30 7.48
C ALA A 197 -15.00 -17.03 8.22
N SER A 198 -15.79 -16.54 9.17
CA SER A 198 -15.40 -15.40 10.01
C SER A 198 -14.16 -15.70 10.86
N LYS A 199 -14.09 -16.90 11.45
CA LYS A 199 -12.94 -17.34 12.24
C LYS A 199 -11.69 -17.50 11.39
N PHE A 200 -11.82 -18.09 10.20
CA PHE A 200 -10.75 -18.17 9.22
C PHE A 200 -10.22 -16.76 8.88
N TYR A 201 -11.12 -15.84 8.51
CA TYR A 201 -10.77 -14.47 8.15
C TYR A 201 -10.04 -13.73 9.30
N SER A 202 -10.54 -13.81 10.53
CA SER A 202 -9.85 -13.23 11.70
C SER A 202 -8.44 -13.79 11.89
N ARG A 203 -8.21 -15.07 11.61
CA ARG A 203 -6.88 -15.70 11.70
C ARG A 203 -5.93 -15.22 10.61
N VAL A 204 -6.42 -15.01 9.39
CA VAL A 204 -5.64 -14.43 8.29
C VAL A 204 -5.18 -13.02 8.66
N ILE A 205 -6.11 -12.13 9.07
CA ILE A 205 -5.77 -10.76 9.47
C ILE A 205 -4.75 -10.77 10.59
N LYS A 206 -4.98 -11.60 11.62
CA LYS A 206 -4.10 -11.70 12.78
C LYS A 206 -2.66 -11.99 12.34
N SER A 207 -2.48 -12.98 11.46
CA SER A 207 -1.17 -13.38 10.95
C SER A 207 -0.48 -12.28 10.14
N LEU A 208 -1.26 -11.46 9.43
CA LEU A 208 -0.74 -10.39 8.57
C LEU A 208 -0.58 -9.03 9.27
N THR A 209 -1.10 -8.84 10.48
CA THR A 209 -1.10 -7.54 11.18
C THR A 209 -0.43 -7.54 12.54
N GLU A 210 -0.45 -8.64 13.29
CA GLU A 210 0.22 -8.71 14.59
C GLU A 210 1.73 -8.89 14.42
N ARG A 211 2.52 -8.22 15.26
CA ARG A 211 3.97 -8.43 15.29
C ARG A 211 4.23 -9.78 15.95
N LEU A 212 4.99 -10.64 15.25
CA LEU A 212 5.63 -11.79 15.88
C LEU A 212 6.83 -11.21 16.64
N ASP A 213 6.66 -11.01 17.95
CA ASP A 213 7.75 -10.66 18.86
C ASP A 213 8.63 -11.89 19.16
#